data_AF-A0A497PDR9-F1
#
_entry.id   AF-A0A497PDR9-F1
#
_cell.length_a   1.000
_cell.length_b   1.000
_cell.length_c   1.000
_cell.angle_alpha   90.00
_cell.angle_beta   90.00
_cell.angle_gamma   90.00
#
_symmetry.space_group_name_H-M   'P 1'
#
loop_
_entity.id
_entity.type
_entity.pdbx_description
1 polymer ?
#
loop_
_entity_poly.entity_id
_entity_poly.type
_entity_poly.pdbx_seq_one_letter_code
_entity_poly.pdbx_strand_id
1 'polypeptide(L)'
;MMPKIAVVHLNGCERCAWQLLTVDKSSGIEILTHPLTSVSDDIDGADYVVITGYARKADEERIRDIASRGKKVILYGTCPYSGGIFGLMNQKGADVTPVVDMIDCSVVAGCPPSPDELVALISGKDLERTPLCKECSRAFSGDKIQKIIRLPDWSQSDTCFNNQGLPCNGVVSAKCAQKCIDFNTPCRGCVDLADDPPGRMIGYFGSLASQIDVDTAATAWTTDRLGDRPDELTRFLVDVVGTFFRFHLASHFKYPGRNPSTGDEYADIMVARPIEEAPQIAATIYGRYGISVALNLIEAYEAATGIDVADEAKNLRESLRESQRLLLDALEKVDIEALAEVLAKIREIGGNDVLSNVYFGGFKTPVKSAKVGFDTYKVGRLEIEAVEAGAEDEFSKVRLVTDEQGVIREWSCELRTA
;
A
#
# COMPACT_ATOMS: atom_id res chain seq x y z
N MET A 1 15.02 30.06 -16.10
CA MET A 1 14.33 30.28 -14.81
C MET A 1 14.10 28.90 -14.21
N MET A 2 14.39 28.70 -12.93
CA MET A 2 14.16 27.43 -12.25
C MET A 2 12.64 27.21 -12.11
N PRO A 3 12.09 26.05 -12.51
CA PRO A 3 10.68 25.74 -12.31
C PRO A 3 10.29 25.81 -10.83
N LYS A 4 9.20 26.52 -10.53
CA LYS A 4 8.65 26.65 -9.18
C LYS A 4 7.47 25.70 -9.00
N ILE A 5 7.48 24.94 -7.91
CA ILE A 5 6.38 24.04 -7.56
C ILE A 5 5.71 24.46 -6.27
N ALA A 6 4.39 24.36 -6.23
CA ALA A 6 3.59 24.41 -5.02
C ALA A 6 3.07 23.01 -4.70
N VAL A 7 3.34 22.49 -3.50
CA VAL A 7 2.83 21.19 -3.07
C VAL A 7 1.54 21.38 -2.29
N VAL A 8 0.49 20.67 -2.68
CA VAL A 8 -0.81 20.66 -2.00
C VAL A 8 -1.10 19.24 -1.52
N HIS A 9 -1.30 19.08 -0.22
CA HIS A 9 -1.82 17.83 0.33
C HIS A 9 -3.35 17.93 0.49
N LEU A 10 -4.06 16.90 0.03
CA LEU A 10 -5.47 16.69 0.31
C LEU A 10 -5.59 15.88 1.60
N ASN A 11 -5.92 14.60 1.48
CA ASN A 11 -6.12 13.70 2.62
C ASN A 11 -5.18 12.48 2.55
N GLY A 12 -4.99 11.81 3.69
CA GLY A 12 -4.35 10.50 3.78
C GLY A 12 -3.05 10.50 4.57
N CYS A 13 -2.09 9.68 4.13
CA CYS A 13 -0.94 9.32 4.96
C CYS A 13 0.25 10.29 4.92
N GLU A 14 0.13 11.44 4.23
CA GLU A 14 1.16 12.48 4.04
C GLU A 14 2.50 12.02 3.41
N ARG A 15 2.69 10.72 3.16
CA ARG A 15 3.98 10.15 2.74
C ARG A 15 4.49 10.70 1.42
N CYS A 16 3.58 10.91 0.47
CA CYS A 16 3.93 11.52 -0.80
C CYS A 16 4.40 12.97 -0.62
N ALA A 17 3.82 13.71 0.33
CA ALA A 17 4.23 15.09 0.61
C ALA A 17 5.64 15.12 1.21
N TRP A 18 5.93 14.40 2.30
CA TRP A 18 7.30 14.46 2.85
C TRP A 18 8.35 13.83 1.94
N GLN A 19 7.99 12.89 1.06
CA GLN A 19 8.93 12.34 0.08
C GLN A 19 9.40 13.42 -0.91
N LEU A 20 8.60 14.45 -1.14
CA LEU A 20 8.99 15.60 -1.98
C LEU A 20 9.99 16.54 -1.30
N LEU A 21 10.14 16.48 0.04
CA LEU A 21 11.21 17.20 0.74
C LEU A 21 12.60 16.68 0.36
N THR A 22 12.69 15.44 -0.15
CA THR A 22 13.94 14.82 -0.59
C THR A 22 14.21 15.03 -2.08
N VAL A 23 13.48 15.92 -2.76
CA VAL A 23 13.82 16.32 -4.14
C VAL A 23 15.22 16.95 -4.12
N ASP A 24 16.11 16.44 -4.96
CA ASP A 24 17.49 16.91 -5.01
C ASP A 24 17.56 18.41 -5.30
N LYS A 25 18.29 19.17 -4.47
CA LYS A 25 18.54 20.60 -4.69
C LYS A 25 19.23 20.88 -6.03
N SER A 26 19.96 19.90 -6.57
CA SER A 26 20.61 19.98 -7.88
C SER A 26 19.62 19.81 -9.06
N SER A 27 18.39 19.38 -8.81
CA SER A 27 17.34 19.17 -9.84
C SER A 27 16.93 20.44 -10.58
N GLY A 28 17.27 21.62 -10.05
CA GLY A 28 16.87 22.90 -10.62
C GLY A 28 15.42 23.27 -10.34
N ILE A 29 14.73 22.58 -9.44
CA ILE A 29 13.36 22.85 -9.01
C ILE A 29 13.36 23.63 -7.69
N GLU A 30 12.54 24.67 -7.62
CA GLU A 30 12.30 25.46 -6.40
C GLU A 30 10.93 25.09 -5.81
N ILE A 31 10.90 24.66 -4.54
CA ILE A 31 9.65 24.44 -3.80
C ILE A 31 9.21 25.79 -3.23
N LEU A 32 8.15 26.36 -3.80
CA LEU A 32 7.59 27.64 -3.38
C LEU A 32 6.78 27.52 -2.08
N THR A 33 5.90 26.52 -2.02
CA THR A 33 5.12 26.19 -0.83
C THR A 33 5.04 24.68 -0.65
N HIS A 34 5.01 24.24 0.60
CA HIS A 34 4.90 22.85 1.00
C HIS A 34 4.12 22.72 2.32
N PRO A 35 3.17 21.78 2.44
CA PRO A 35 2.26 21.68 3.59
C PRO A 35 2.96 21.43 4.93
N LEU A 36 4.16 20.86 4.91
CA LEU A 36 4.96 20.60 6.12
C LEU A 36 5.91 21.73 6.51
N THR A 37 6.16 22.70 5.64
CA THR A 37 7.25 23.69 5.86
C THR A 37 6.82 25.14 5.68
N SER A 38 5.70 25.36 4.99
CA SER A 38 5.21 26.68 4.64
C SER A 38 4.03 27.07 5.53
N VAL A 39 3.99 28.34 5.91
CA VAL A 39 2.87 28.93 6.67
C VAL A 39 1.72 29.33 5.75
N SER A 40 2.00 29.51 4.46
CA SER A 40 1.04 29.94 3.44
C SER A 40 0.83 28.85 2.40
N ASP A 41 -0.43 28.58 2.08
CA ASP A 41 -0.85 27.73 0.95
C ASP A 41 -0.95 28.51 -0.37
N ASP A 42 -0.36 29.71 -0.42
CA ASP A 42 -0.37 30.53 -1.63
C ASP A 42 0.42 29.85 -2.76
N ILE A 43 -0.28 29.55 -3.83
CA ILE A 43 0.25 28.92 -5.04
C ILE A 43 0.57 29.95 -6.13
N ASP A 44 0.32 31.23 -5.86
CA ASP A 44 0.60 32.29 -6.80
C ASP A 44 2.11 32.41 -7.03
N GLY A 45 2.52 32.43 -8.31
CA GLY A 45 3.93 32.38 -8.71
C GLY A 45 4.51 30.98 -8.92
N ALA A 46 3.78 29.89 -8.61
CA ALA A 46 4.19 28.55 -9.02
C ALA A 46 4.03 28.35 -10.53
N ASP A 47 4.89 27.54 -11.14
CA ASP A 47 4.75 27.04 -12.52
C ASP A 47 3.92 25.76 -12.56
N TYR A 48 4.09 24.91 -11.53
CA TYR A 48 3.38 23.66 -11.35
C TYR A 48 2.74 23.57 -9.97
N VAL A 49 1.56 22.97 -9.89
CA VAL A 49 0.93 22.57 -8.62
C VAL A 49 0.97 21.05 -8.51
N VAL A 50 1.64 20.55 -7.49
CA VAL A 50 1.80 19.12 -7.21
C VAL A 50 0.79 18.70 -6.14
N ILE A 51 -0.23 17.96 -6.53
CA ILE A 51 -1.29 17.48 -5.64
C ILE A 51 -0.93 16.07 -5.14
N THR A 52 -1.00 15.88 -3.83
CA THR A 52 -0.81 14.58 -3.16
C THR A 52 -2.02 14.23 -2.29
N GLY A 53 -2.15 12.95 -1.92
CA GLY A 53 -3.28 12.48 -1.11
C GLY A 53 -4.54 12.20 -1.93
N TYR A 54 -5.52 11.55 -1.31
CA TYR A 54 -6.80 11.26 -1.98
C TYR A 54 -7.78 12.43 -1.86
N ALA A 55 -8.65 12.58 -2.85
CA ALA A 55 -9.70 13.59 -2.86
C ALA A 55 -11.06 13.00 -2.45
N ARG A 56 -11.91 13.85 -1.90
CA ARG A 56 -13.35 13.61 -1.72
C ARG A 56 -14.16 14.60 -2.55
N LYS A 57 -15.48 14.42 -2.58
CA LYS A 57 -16.37 15.39 -3.24
C LYS A 57 -16.26 16.79 -2.65
N ALA A 58 -16.01 16.88 -1.33
CA ALA A 58 -15.80 18.16 -0.65
C ALA A 58 -14.55 18.91 -1.14
N ASP A 59 -13.57 18.21 -1.73
CA ASP A 59 -12.34 18.82 -2.25
C ASP A 59 -12.51 19.37 -3.69
N GLU A 60 -13.61 19.07 -4.38
CA GLU A 60 -13.81 19.40 -5.79
C GLU A 60 -13.67 20.90 -6.09
N GLU A 61 -14.27 21.75 -5.26
CA GLU A 61 -14.20 23.21 -5.45
C GLU A 61 -12.76 23.72 -5.32
N ARG A 62 -12.02 23.23 -4.31
CA ARG A 62 -10.60 23.58 -4.10
C ARG A 62 -9.74 23.12 -5.26
N ILE A 63 -9.95 21.90 -5.76
CA ILE A 63 -9.21 21.35 -6.91
C ILE A 63 -9.48 22.15 -8.18
N ARG A 64 -10.75 22.53 -8.42
CA ARG A 64 -11.13 23.35 -9.59
C ARG A 64 -10.58 24.77 -9.49
N ASP A 65 -10.55 25.36 -8.30
CA ASP A 65 -9.90 26.66 -8.09
C ASP A 65 -8.42 26.61 -8.46
N ILE A 66 -7.68 25.62 -7.97
CA ILE A 66 -6.27 25.39 -8.31
C ILE A 66 -6.07 25.32 -9.83
N ALA A 67 -6.89 24.52 -10.53
CA ALA A 67 -6.80 24.38 -11.99
C ALA A 67 -7.17 25.67 -12.73
N SER A 68 -8.09 26.47 -12.19
CA SER A 68 -8.54 27.73 -12.82
C SER A 68 -7.46 28.83 -12.85
N ARG A 69 -6.44 28.74 -11.99
CA ARG A 69 -5.33 29.71 -11.92
C ARG A 69 -4.29 29.56 -13.04
N GLY A 70 -4.58 28.75 -14.06
CA GLY A 70 -3.74 28.59 -15.25
C GLY A 70 -2.40 27.89 -14.98
N LYS A 71 -2.31 27.09 -13.91
CA LYS A 71 -1.11 26.35 -13.51
C LYS A 71 -1.15 24.93 -14.05
N LYS A 72 0.01 24.34 -14.36
CA LYS A 72 0.09 22.92 -14.73
C LYS A 72 -0.07 22.07 -13.46
N VAL A 73 -1.06 21.18 -13.43
CA VAL A 73 -1.29 20.31 -12.28
C VAL A 73 -0.61 18.96 -12.50
N ILE A 74 0.12 18.49 -11.49
CA ILE A 74 0.74 17.16 -11.44
C ILE A 74 0.18 16.42 -10.23
N LEU A 75 -0.40 15.25 -10.46
CA LEU A 75 -0.79 14.33 -9.38
C LEU A 75 0.43 13.49 -9.01
N TYR A 76 0.91 13.63 -7.78
CA TYR A 76 2.06 12.88 -7.27
C TYR A 76 1.59 11.86 -6.23
N GLY A 77 1.56 10.60 -6.66
CA GLY A 77 1.08 9.45 -5.90
C GLY A 77 -0.11 8.76 -6.55
N THR A 78 -0.34 7.51 -6.17
CA THR A 78 -1.49 6.71 -6.64
C THR A 78 -2.83 7.23 -6.11
N CYS A 79 -2.84 7.77 -4.89
CA CYS A 79 -4.04 8.28 -4.22
C CYS A 79 -4.76 9.41 -4.97
N PRO A 80 -4.10 10.51 -5.39
CA PRO A 80 -4.80 11.57 -6.13
C PRO A 80 -5.30 11.10 -7.50
N TYR A 81 -4.59 10.17 -8.14
CA TYR A 81 -4.92 9.67 -9.47
C TYR A 81 -6.06 8.64 -9.48
N SER A 82 -6.16 7.76 -8.49
CA SER A 82 -7.09 6.60 -8.53
C SER A 82 -7.92 6.38 -7.26
N GLY A 83 -7.72 7.24 -6.26
CA GLY A 83 -8.17 7.06 -4.88
C GLY A 83 -7.19 6.25 -4.03
N GLY A 84 -6.32 5.44 -4.65
CA GLY A 84 -5.30 4.66 -3.95
C GLY A 84 -5.91 3.72 -2.91
N ILE A 85 -5.13 3.37 -1.89
CA ILE A 85 -5.58 2.44 -0.83
C ILE A 85 -6.77 2.98 -0.04
N PHE A 86 -6.88 4.30 0.07
CA PHE A 86 -8.00 4.98 0.72
C PHE A 86 -9.30 4.84 -0.07
N GLY A 87 -9.24 4.56 -1.37
CA GLY A 87 -10.42 4.21 -2.17
C GLY A 87 -11.18 3.00 -1.63
N LEU A 88 -10.56 2.12 -0.85
CA LEU A 88 -11.23 0.98 -0.20
C LEU A 88 -12.35 1.39 0.75
N MET A 89 -12.29 2.60 1.32
CA MET A 89 -13.35 3.17 2.16
C MET A 89 -14.68 3.30 1.42
N ASN A 90 -14.64 3.45 0.09
CA ASN A 90 -15.86 3.57 -0.72
C ASN A 90 -16.74 2.33 -0.64
N GLN A 91 -16.18 1.15 -0.32
CA GLN A 91 -16.98 -0.06 -0.11
C GLN A 91 -18.05 0.16 0.98
N LYS A 92 -17.77 1.05 1.94
CA LYS A 92 -18.59 1.33 3.11
C LYS A 92 -19.20 2.72 3.13
N GLY A 93 -19.35 3.36 1.96
CA GLY A 93 -20.10 4.60 1.84
C GLY A 93 -19.27 5.87 1.75
N ALA A 94 -17.95 5.81 1.91
CA ALA A 94 -17.09 6.98 1.70
C ALA A 94 -17.12 7.45 0.24
N ASP A 95 -16.71 8.69 0.00
CA ASP A 95 -16.82 9.36 -1.30
C ASP A 95 -15.45 9.74 -1.89
N VAL A 96 -14.46 8.87 -1.72
CA VAL A 96 -13.15 9.04 -2.34
C VAL A 96 -13.32 9.06 -3.85
N THR A 97 -12.73 10.05 -4.50
CA THR A 97 -12.88 10.27 -5.95
C THR A 97 -11.53 10.58 -6.59
N PRO A 98 -11.25 10.06 -7.79
CA PRO A 98 -10.06 10.43 -8.56
C PRO A 98 -10.05 11.91 -8.96
N VAL A 99 -8.89 12.58 -8.84
CA VAL A 99 -8.72 13.98 -9.27
C VAL A 99 -8.72 14.10 -10.81
N VAL A 100 -8.27 13.05 -11.51
CA VAL A 100 -8.26 13.01 -12.99
C VAL A 100 -9.64 13.14 -13.63
N ASP A 101 -10.70 12.83 -12.89
CA ASP A 101 -12.08 13.00 -13.37
C ASP A 101 -12.55 14.47 -13.28
N MET A 102 -11.79 15.34 -12.63
CA MET A 102 -12.18 16.71 -12.32
C MET A 102 -11.48 17.75 -13.20
N ILE A 103 -10.20 17.53 -13.49
CA ILE A 103 -9.29 18.50 -14.10
C ILE A 103 -8.28 17.83 -15.03
N ASP A 104 -7.74 18.60 -15.98
CA ASP A 104 -6.59 18.16 -16.79
C ASP A 104 -5.30 18.19 -15.97
N CYS A 105 -4.52 17.12 -16.02
CA CYS A 105 -3.32 16.96 -15.21
C CYS A 105 -2.38 15.87 -15.74
N SER A 106 -1.12 15.94 -15.31
CA SER A 106 -0.14 14.86 -15.49
C SER A 106 -0.04 13.99 -14.23
N VAL A 107 0.41 12.74 -14.37
CA VAL A 107 0.45 11.78 -13.25
C VAL A 107 1.83 11.18 -13.04
N VAL A 108 2.28 11.19 -11.79
CA VAL A 108 3.43 10.44 -11.29
C VAL A 108 2.90 9.41 -10.28
N ALA A 109 2.60 8.19 -10.75
CA ALA A 109 2.00 7.13 -9.94
C ALA A 109 3.00 6.43 -9.01
N GLY A 110 2.55 5.97 -7.84
CA GLY A 110 3.36 5.29 -6.83
C GLY A 110 2.89 5.53 -5.40
N CYS A 111 3.32 4.69 -4.47
CA CYS A 111 2.89 4.74 -3.07
C CYS A 111 4.06 4.56 -2.07
N PRO A 112 5.00 5.54 -1.98
CA PRO A 112 5.07 6.77 -2.76
C PRO A 112 5.84 6.58 -4.10
N PRO A 113 5.72 7.51 -5.06
CA PRO A 113 6.57 7.55 -6.24
C PRO A 113 8.01 7.97 -5.91
N SER A 114 8.92 7.83 -6.89
CA SER A 114 10.26 8.42 -6.79
C SER A 114 10.20 9.93 -7.07
N PRO A 115 10.87 10.78 -6.27
CA PRO A 115 11.03 12.21 -6.59
C PRO A 115 11.65 12.46 -7.97
N ASP A 116 12.52 11.58 -8.44
CA ASP A 116 13.18 11.70 -9.75
C ASP A 116 12.18 11.63 -10.91
N GLU A 117 11.06 10.91 -10.75
CA GLU A 117 9.99 10.89 -11.77
C GLU A 117 9.31 12.25 -11.88
N LEU A 118 9.12 12.97 -10.76
CA LEU A 118 8.59 14.33 -10.81
C LEU A 118 9.58 15.27 -11.52
N VAL A 119 10.87 15.16 -11.21
CA VAL A 119 11.93 15.96 -11.85
C VAL A 119 11.96 15.70 -13.37
N ALA A 120 11.89 14.43 -13.77
CA ALA A 120 11.88 14.04 -15.18
C ALA A 120 10.66 14.63 -15.91
N LEU A 121 9.47 14.52 -15.33
CA LEU A 121 8.23 15.04 -15.89
C LEU A 121 8.27 16.58 -16.06
N ILE A 122 8.72 17.32 -15.03
CA ILE A 122 8.86 18.78 -15.09
C ILE A 122 9.90 19.21 -16.13
N SER A 123 10.94 18.39 -16.33
CA SER A 123 11.96 18.60 -17.36
C SER A 123 11.49 18.22 -18.77
N GLY A 124 10.24 17.80 -18.95
CA GLY A 124 9.67 17.40 -20.24
C GLY A 124 10.18 16.05 -20.76
N LYS A 125 10.69 15.18 -19.87
CA LYS A 125 11.09 13.81 -20.22
C LYS A 125 9.90 12.87 -20.02
N ASP A 126 9.78 11.90 -20.91
CA ASP A 126 8.79 10.84 -20.78
C ASP A 126 9.11 9.94 -19.58
N LEU A 127 8.08 9.54 -18.84
CA LEU A 127 8.21 8.57 -17.75
C LEU A 127 8.23 7.17 -18.33
N GLU A 128 9.34 6.45 -18.13
CA GLU A 128 9.49 5.09 -18.61
C GLU A 128 8.61 4.11 -17.81
N ARG A 129 7.54 3.60 -18.42
CA ARG A 129 6.65 2.60 -17.82
C ARG A 129 7.04 1.17 -18.24
N THR A 130 8.21 0.73 -17.79
CA THR A 130 8.66 -0.65 -18.03
C THR A 130 7.83 -1.64 -17.19
N PRO A 131 7.26 -2.72 -17.79
CA PRO A 131 6.51 -3.72 -17.03
C PRO A 131 7.33 -4.37 -15.91
N LEU A 132 6.76 -4.49 -14.70
CA LEU A 132 7.46 -5.06 -13.55
C LEU A 132 7.94 -6.49 -13.81
N CYS A 133 7.15 -7.30 -14.51
CA CYS A 133 7.51 -8.68 -14.85
C CYS A 133 8.82 -8.80 -15.66
N LYS A 134 9.27 -7.75 -16.37
CA LYS A 134 10.56 -7.76 -17.08
C LYS A 134 11.78 -7.70 -16.16
N GLU A 135 11.62 -7.17 -14.95
CA GLU A 135 12.67 -7.10 -13.93
C GLU A 135 12.47 -8.10 -12.79
N CYS A 136 11.40 -8.89 -12.84
CA CYS A 136 11.11 -9.89 -11.83
C CYS A 136 12.06 -11.08 -12.02
N SER A 137 12.76 -11.45 -10.95
CA SER A 137 13.68 -12.62 -10.95
C SER A 137 12.96 -13.97 -10.95
N ARG A 138 11.64 -13.99 -10.76
CA ARG A 138 10.86 -15.22 -10.63
C ARG A 138 10.59 -15.87 -11.99
N ALA A 139 10.76 -17.18 -12.06
CA ALA A 139 10.56 -17.98 -13.26
C ALA A 139 9.06 -18.18 -13.56
N PHE A 140 8.65 -17.84 -14.77
CA PHE A 140 7.31 -18.16 -15.26
C PHE A 140 7.26 -19.63 -15.71
N SER A 141 6.39 -20.44 -15.09
CA SER A 141 6.31 -21.87 -15.44
C SER A 141 5.37 -22.15 -16.62
N GLY A 142 4.37 -21.27 -16.84
CA GLY A 142 3.33 -21.48 -17.85
C GLY A 142 2.21 -22.43 -17.45
N ASP A 143 2.33 -23.08 -16.29
CA ASP A 143 1.34 -24.03 -15.79
C ASP A 143 0.07 -23.33 -15.31
N LYS A 144 -1.05 -24.04 -15.46
CA LYS A 144 -2.31 -23.70 -14.81
C LYS A 144 -2.23 -24.05 -13.33
N ILE A 145 -2.88 -23.25 -12.49
CA ILE A 145 -2.87 -23.46 -11.05
C ILE A 145 -3.95 -24.47 -10.67
N GLN A 146 -3.61 -25.41 -9.77
CA GLN A 146 -4.57 -26.36 -9.19
C GLN A 146 -5.28 -25.79 -7.96
N LYS A 147 -4.73 -24.74 -7.35
CA LYS A 147 -5.26 -24.12 -6.14
C LYS A 147 -4.82 -22.67 -6.06
N ILE A 148 -5.64 -21.85 -5.40
CA ILE A 148 -5.22 -20.54 -4.89
C ILE A 148 -4.61 -20.78 -3.50
N ILE A 149 -3.55 -20.06 -3.19
CA ILE A 149 -2.92 -20.09 -1.86
C ILE A 149 -2.87 -18.70 -1.27
N ARG A 150 -2.92 -18.64 0.06
CA ARG A 150 -2.69 -17.41 0.83
C ARG A 150 -1.22 -17.33 1.22
N LEU A 151 -0.78 -16.14 1.62
CA LEU A 151 0.61 -15.91 2.04
C LEU A 151 1.07 -16.80 3.23
N PRO A 152 0.24 -17.11 4.25
CA PRO A 152 0.61 -18.03 5.33
C PRO A 152 0.97 -19.44 4.86
N ASP A 153 0.36 -19.90 3.77
CA ASP A 153 0.59 -21.23 3.17
C ASP A 153 1.71 -21.23 2.13
N TRP A 154 2.28 -20.07 1.83
CA TRP A 154 3.33 -19.93 0.84
C TRP A 154 4.67 -20.43 1.38
N SER A 155 5.37 -21.21 0.57
CA SER A 155 6.73 -21.68 0.84
C SER A 155 7.69 -21.08 -0.18
N GLN A 156 8.93 -20.84 0.24
CA GLN A 156 9.91 -20.18 -0.62
C GLN A 156 10.16 -20.96 -1.91
N SER A 157 10.00 -20.25 -3.02
CA SER A 157 10.12 -20.77 -4.38
C SER A 157 10.54 -19.63 -5.31
N ASP A 158 11.30 -19.97 -6.35
CA ASP A 158 11.69 -19.04 -7.42
C ASP A 158 10.62 -18.93 -8.52
N THR A 159 9.56 -19.74 -8.47
CA THR A 159 8.45 -19.66 -9.43
C THR A 159 7.70 -18.33 -9.29
N CYS A 160 7.07 -17.86 -10.36
CA CYS A 160 6.16 -16.72 -10.34
C CYS A 160 5.04 -16.94 -9.31
N PHE A 161 4.72 -15.92 -8.51
CA PHE A 161 3.64 -16.00 -7.52
C PHE A 161 2.30 -16.39 -8.16
N ASN A 162 1.98 -15.83 -9.33
CA ASN A 162 0.74 -16.17 -10.04
C ASN A 162 0.70 -17.63 -10.50
N ASN A 163 1.82 -18.23 -10.95
CA ASN A 163 1.88 -19.65 -11.28
C ASN A 163 1.85 -20.57 -10.05
N GLN A 164 2.05 -20.04 -8.85
CA GLN A 164 1.91 -20.77 -7.59
C GLN A 164 0.50 -20.68 -6.99
N GLY A 165 -0.39 -19.87 -7.59
CA GLY A 165 -1.71 -19.59 -7.05
C GLY A 165 -1.77 -18.45 -6.05
N LEU A 166 -0.72 -17.63 -5.94
CA LEU A 166 -0.69 -16.44 -5.09
C LEU A 166 -0.89 -15.18 -5.96
N PRO A 167 -2.02 -14.47 -5.85
CA PRO A 167 -2.30 -13.29 -6.67
C PRO A 167 -1.21 -12.21 -6.55
N CYS A 168 -0.61 -11.85 -7.67
CA CYS A 168 0.43 -10.83 -7.77
C CYS A 168 0.11 -9.85 -8.90
N ASN A 169 -0.15 -8.59 -8.56
CA ASN A 169 -0.53 -7.54 -9.51
C ASN A 169 0.62 -7.07 -10.42
N GLY A 170 1.79 -7.72 -10.37
CA GLY A 170 2.96 -7.33 -11.17
C GLY A 170 2.72 -7.40 -12.68
N VAL A 171 1.78 -8.24 -13.12
CA VAL A 171 1.38 -8.39 -14.53
C VAL A 171 0.69 -7.13 -15.08
N VAL A 172 0.06 -6.36 -14.20
CA VAL A 172 -0.64 -5.11 -14.55
C VAL A 172 0.09 -3.86 -14.02
N SER A 173 1.33 -4.02 -13.55
CA SER A 173 2.10 -2.95 -12.92
C SER A 173 3.40 -2.63 -13.65
N ALA A 174 3.80 -1.37 -13.60
CA ALA A 174 5.15 -0.95 -14.02
C ALA A 174 6.17 -1.19 -12.90
N LYS A 175 7.46 -1.14 -13.25
CA LYS A 175 8.57 -1.15 -12.29
C LYS A 175 8.44 0.03 -11.33
N CYS A 176 8.86 -0.16 -10.08
CA CYS A 176 8.93 0.89 -9.07
C CYS A 176 10.27 0.81 -8.34
N ALA A 177 10.65 1.88 -7.61
CA ALA A 177 11.92 1.93 -6.89
C ALA A 177 12.00 1.00 -5.67
N GLN A 178 10.86 0.54 -5.14
CA GLN A 178 10.76 -0.14 -3.85
C GLN A 178 10.01 -1.49 -3.97
N LYS A 179 10.46 -2.33 -4.90
CA LYS A 179 9.78 -3.55 -5.37
C LYS A 179 9.48 -4.53 -4.23
N CYS A 180 8.19 -4.75 -3.90
CA CYS A 180 7.79 -5.72 -2.87
C CYS A 180 8.25 -7.15 -3.18
N ILE A 181 8.35 -7.49 -4.47
CA ILE A 181 8.72 -8.83 -4.95
C ILE A 181 10.13 -9.24 -4.53
N ASP A 182 11.02 -8.27 -4.26
CA ASP A 182 12.38 -8.51 -3.78
C ASP A 182 12.39 -8.99 -2.31
N PHE A 183 11.29 -8.78 -1.58
CA PHE A 183 11.08 -9.15 -0.18
C PHE A 183 10.07 -10.30 -0.03
N ASN A 184 9.99 -11.19 -1.02
CA ASN A 184 9.04 -12.31 -1.05
C ASN A 184 7.58 -11.88 -0.81
N THR A 185 7.20 -10.69 -1.28
CA THR A 185 5.84 -10.14 -1.16
C THR A 185 5.26 -9.89 -2.55
N PRO A 186 4.05 -10.40 -2.87
CA PRO A 186 3.40 -10.12 -4.14
C PRO A 186 3.27 -8.62 -4.41
N CYS A 187 3.41 -8.22 -5.67
CA CYS A 187 3.16 -6.84 -6.08
C CYS A 187 1.69 -6.47 -5.79
N ARG A 188 1.49 -5.28 -5.24
CA ARG A 188 0.18 -4.78 -4.81
C ARG A 188 -0.52 -3.91 -5.84
N GLY A 189 0.13 -3.55 -6.94
CA GLY A 189 -0.48 -2.76 -8.01
C GLY A 189 -0.55 -1.26 -7.75
N CYS A 190 0.43 -0.67 -7.04
CA CYS A 190 0.41 0.77 -6.79
C CYS A 190 0.88 1.63 -7.97
N VAL A 191 1.66 1.07 -8.90
CA VAL A 191 2.06 1.73 -10.16
C VAL A 191 1.45 0.95 -11.31
N ASP A 192 0.33 1.42 -11.83
CA ASP A 192 -0.40 0.76 -12.90
C ASP A 192 0.27 0.89 -14.27
N LEU A 193 -0.02 -0.06 -15.14
CA LEU A 193 0.45 -0.13 -16.53
C LEU A 193 -0.70 -0.37 -17.52
N ALA A 194 -1.92 -0.54 -17.03
CA ALA A 194 -3.09 -0.90 -17.79
C ALA A 194 -4.21 0.12 -17.58
N ASP A 195 -5.07 0.30 -18.57
CA ASP A 195 -6.22 1.20 -18.45
C ASP A 195 -7.25 0.68 -17.42
N ASP A 196 -7.37 -0.63 -17.28
CA ASP A 196 -8.18 -1.30 -16.25
C ASP A 196 -7.35 -2.40 -15.56
N PRO A 197 -6.47 -2.02 -14.60
CA PRO A 197 -5.62 -2.98 -13.90
C PRO A 197 -6.42 -4.07 -13.17
N PRO A 198 -7.50 -3.76 -12.42
CA PRO A 198 -8.31 -4.79 -11.76
C PRO A 198 -8.90 -5.79 -12.75
N GLY A 199 -9.58 -5.32 -13.80
CA GLY A 199 -10.22 -6.21 -14.79
C GLY A 199 -9.19 -7.08 -15.53
N ARG A 200 -8.05 -6.50 -15.92
CA ARG A 200 -6.96 -7.27 -16.56
C ARG A 200 -6.36 -8.30 -15.62
N MET A 201 -6.15 -7.97 -14.34
CA MET A 201 -5.61 -8.91 -13.36
C MET A 201 -6.59 -10.05 -13.08
N ILE A 202 -7.88 -9.74 -12.91
CA ILE A 202 -8.94 -10.74 -12.72
C ILE A 202 -9.01 -11.68 -13.92
N GLY A 203 -9.01 -11.15 -15.14
CA GLY A 203 -9.02 -11.96 -16.36
C GLY A 203 -7.77 -12.85 -16.50
N TYR A 204 -6.59 -12.30 -16.20
CA TYR A 204 -5.33 -13.02 -16.22
C TYR A 204 -5.31 -14.15 -15.17
N PHE A 205 -5.63 -13.84 -13.92
CA PHE A 205 -5.60 -14.80 -12.82
C PHE A 205 -6.69 -15.87 -12.98
N GLY A 206 -7.90 -15.46 -13.37
CA GLY A 206 -8.99 -16.38 -13.72
C GLY A 206 -8.60 -17.36 -14.83
N SER A 207 -7.81 -16.91 -15.81
CA SER A 207 -7.29 -17.79 -16.86
C SER A 207 -6.27 -18.81 -16.35
N LEU A 208 -5.52 -18.49 -15.29
CA LEU A 208 -4.63 -19.46 -14.62
C LEU A 208 -5.42 -20.43 -13.76
N ALA A 209 -6.48 -19.95 -13.11
CA ALA A 209 -7.38 -20.67 -12.22
C ALA A 209 -8.37 -21.62 -12.92
N SER A 210 -8.21 -21.92 -14.21
CA SER A 210 -9.17 -22.71 -14.99
C SER A 210 -9.31 -24.17 -14.55
N GLN A 211 -8.50 -24.64 -13.61
CA GLN A 211 -8.51 -25.99 -13.05
C GLN A 211 -8.94 -26.02 -11.58
N ILE A 212 -9.37 -24.88 -11.03
CA ILE A 212 -9.87 -24.76 -9.66
C ILE A 212 -11.34 -25.18 -9.62
N ASP A 213 -11.71 -25.89 -8.56
CA ASP A 213 -13.10 -26.29 -8.33
C ASP A 213 -13.94 -25.08 -7.89
N VAL A 214 -15.04 -24.84 -8.60
CA VAL A 214 -16.00 -23.77 -8.32
C VAL A 214 -17.37 -24.39 -8.19
N ASP A 215 -18.04 -24.12 -7.06
CA ASP A 215 -19.39 -24.65 -6.85
C ASP A 215 -20.34 -23.95 -7.83
N THR A 216 -20.93 -24.74 -8.73
CA THR A 216 -21.93 -24.27 -9.68
C THR A 216 -23.23 -25.05 -9.53
N ALA A 217 -24.34 -24.33 -9.64
CA ALA A 217 -25.67 -24.89 -9.52
C ALA A 217 -26.54 -24.44 -10.70
N ALA A 218 -27.35 -25.35 -11.24
CA ALA A 218 -28.42 -25.00 -12.16
C ALA A 218 -29.70 -24.67 -11.39
N THR A 219 -30.50 -23.75 -11.93
CA THR A 219 -31.85 -23.43 -11.45
C THR A 219 -32.85 -23.53 -12.60
N ALA A 220 -34.15 -23.39 -12.29
CA ALA A 220 -35.19 -23.33 -13.33
C ALA A 220 -35.03 -22.15 -14.31
N TRP A 221 -34.22 -21.14 -13.99
CA TRP A 221 -34.12 -19.87 -14.73
C TRP A 221 -32.71 -19.56 -15.25
N THR A 222 -31.70 -20.32 -14.84
CA THR A 222 -30.30 -20.11 -15.22
C THR A 222 -29.51 -21.42 -15.07
N THR A 223 -28.59 -21.68 -15.99
CA THR A 223 -27.55 -22.70 -15.85
C THR A 223 -26.29 -22.04 -15.30
N ASP A 224 -25.52 -22.75 -14.47
CA ASP A 224 -24.19 -22.33 -14.03
C ASP A 224 -24.12 -21.07 -13.15
N ARG A 225 -25.09 -20.87 -12.23
CA ARG A 225 -24.91 -19.87 -11.15
C ARG A 225 -23.90 -20.38 -10.11
N LEU A 226 -23.24 -19.49 -9.39
CA LEU A 226 -22.46 -19.88 -8.21
C LEU A 226 -23.39 -20.57 -7.20
N GLY A 227 -22.96 -21.74 -6.71
CA GLY A 227 -23.64 -22.48 -5.68
C GLY A 227 -23.35 -21.91 -4.28
N ASP A 228 -24.06 -22.44 -3.28
CA ASP A 228 -24.02 -21.95 -1.90
C ASP A 228 -22.95 -22.67 -1.05
N ARG A 229 -22.26 -23.69 -1.60
CA ARG A 229 -21.25 -24.47 -0.86
C ARG A 229 -19.90 -23.75 -0.92
N PRO A 230 -19.15 -23.68 0.19
CA PRO A 230 -17.79 -23.18 0.16
C PRO A 230 -16.90 -24.05 -0.74
N ASP A 231 -16.29 -23.43 -1.74
CA ASP A 231 -15.41 -24.04 -2.75
C ASP A 231 -13.96 -23.55 -2.60
N GLU A 232 -13.06 -24.01 -3.47
CA GLU A 232 -11.64 -23.62 -3.41
C GLU A 232 -11.46 -22.11 -3.66
N LEU A 233 -12.23 -21.52 -4.57
CA LEU A 233 -12.16 -20.10 -4.86
C LEU A 233 -12.50 -19.26 -3.62
N THR A 234 -13.66 -19.52 -3.02
CA THR A 234 -14.19 -18.75 -1.88
C THR A 234 -13.39 -18.95 -0.59
N ARG A 235 -12.76 -20.11 -0.40
CA ARG A 235 -11.91 -20.38 0.79
C ARG A 235 -10.56 -19.68 0.74
N PHE A 236 -9.96 -19.55 -0.44
CA PHE A 236 -8.60 -19.03 -0.57
C PHE A 236 -8.53 -17.58 -1.06
N LEU A 237 -9.56 -17.10 -1.76
CA LEU A 237 -9.68 -15.71 -2.19
C LEU A 237 -10.63 -14.93 -1.25
N VAL A 238 -10.25 -14.83 0.02
CA VAL A 238 -11.10 -14.25 1.09
C VAL A 238 -11.31 -12.74 0.97
N ASP A 239 -10.47 -12.03 0.21
CA ASP A 239 -10.56 -10.58 0.02
C ASP A 239 -10.37 -10.17 -1.44
N VAL A 240 -11.41 -10.36 -2.26
CA VAL A 240 -11.41 -9.98 -3.68
C VAL A 240 -11.11 -8.49 -3.86
N VAL A 241 -11.73 -7.65 -3.03
CA VAL A 241 -11.66 -6.18 -3.14
C VAL A 241 -10.24 -5.70 -2.84
N GLY A 242 -9.68 -6.07 -1.69
CA GLY A 242 -8.31 -5.71 -1.34
C GLY A 242 -7.24 -6.45 -2.13
N THR A 243 -7.56 -7.54 -2.85
CA THR A 243 -6.60 -8.21 -3.74
C THR A 243 -6.46 -7.51 -5.09
N PHE A 244 -7.58 -7.19 -5.75
CA PHE A 244 -7.57 -6.70 -7.14
C PHE A 244 -7.85 -5.19 -7.27
N PHE A 245 -8.56 -4.61 -6.31
CA PHE A 245 -8.99 -3.20 -6.36
C PHE A 245 -8.29 -2.33 -5.33
N ARG A 246 -7.23 -2.83 -4.66
CA ARG A 246 -6.55 -2.16 -3.54
C ARG A 246 -6.32 -0.68 -3.78
N PHE A 247 -5.79 -0.32 -4.95
CA PHE A 247 -5.49 1.07 -5.29
C PHE A 247 -6.48 1.72 -6.26
N HIS A 248 -7.44 0.96 -6.78
CA HIS A 248 -8.26 1.37 -7.92
C HIS A 248 -9.77 1.27 -7.65
N LEU A 249 -10.20 1.02 -6.40
CA LEU A 249 -11.63 0.85 -6.11
C LEU A 249 -12.43 2.10 -6.47
N ALA A 250 -11.91 3.28 -6.12
CA ALA A 250 -12.59 4.56 -6.39
C ALA A 250 -12.59 4.92 -7.89
N SER A 251 -11.52 4.62 -8.62
CA SER A 251 -11.48 4.83 -10.07
C SER A 251 -12.31 3.82 -10.86
N HIS A 252 -12.47 2.59 -10.34
CA HIS A 252 -13.21 1.53 -11.03
C HIS A 252 -14.73 1.62 -10.75
N PHE A 253 -15.14 1.92 -9.52
CA PHE A 253 -16.55 2.07 -9.15
C PHE A 253 -16.90 3.51 -8.80
N LYS A 254 -17.71 4.15 -9.66
CA LYS A 254 -18.11 5.57 -9.53
C LYS A 254 -19.07 5.86 -8.38
N TYR A 255 -19.71 4.83 -7.83
CA TYR A 255 -20.67 4.96 -6.75
C TYR A 255 -20.17 4.22 -5.50
N PRO A 256 -20.34 4.80 -4.31
CA PRO A 256 -19.96 4.13 -3.09
C PRO A 256 -20.81 2.87 -2.87
N GLY A 257 -20.18 1.88 -2.26
CA GLY A 257 -20.81 0.67 -1.77
C GLY A 257 -21.77 0.96 -0.62
N ARG A 258 -22.52 -0.07 -0.23
CA ARG A 258 -23.60 0.01 0.76
C ARG A 258 -23.27 -0.76 2.04
N ASN A 259 -22.05 -1.26 2.18
CA ASN A 259 -21.67 -1.94 3.40
C ASN A 259 -21.69 -0.94 4.56
N PRO A 260 -22.10 -1.35 5.77
CA PRO A 260 -22.10 -0.45 6.91
C PRO A 260 -20.66 -0.02 7.25
N SER A 261 -20.46 1.29 7.44
CA SER A 261 -19.24 1.84 8.01
C SER A 261 -19.10 1.43 9.48
N THR A 262 -17.87 1.29 9.95
CA THR A 262 -17.55 1.14 11.38
C THR A 262 -17.66 2.47 12.14
N GLY A 263 -17.80 3.60 11.44
CA GLY A 263 -17.69 4.95 11.99
C GLY A 263 -16.25 5.47 12.06
N ASP A 264 -15.26 4.64 11.70
CA ASP A 264 -13.86 5.03 11.55
C ASP A 264 -13.35 4.60 10.17
N GLU A 265 -12.86 5.56 9.41
CA GLU A 265 -12.51 5.39 8.01
C GLU A 265 -11.27 4.50 7.79
N TYR A 266 -10.33 4.50 8.73
CA TYR A 266 -9.14 3.66 8.65
C TYR A 266 -9.52 2.22 9.02
N ALA A 267 -10.39 2.05 10.02
CA ALA A 267 -11.01 0.76 10.31
C ALA A 267 -11.85 0.24 9.14
N ASP A 268 -12.45 1.12 8.34
CA ASP A 268 -13.17 0.74 7.12
C ASP A 268 -12.26 0.16 6.03
N ILE A 269 -10.97 0.50 6.03
CA ILE A 269 -9.95 -0.14 5.17
C ILE A 269 -9.53 -1.50 5.73
N MET A 270 -9.39 -1.61 7.05
CA MET A 270 -8.82 -2.78 7.76
C MET A 270 -9.80 -3.92 7.98
N VAL A 271 -11.07 -3.62 8.29
CA VAL A 271 -12.11 -4.64 8.48
C VAL A 271 -12.40 -5.35 7.16
N ALA A 272 -12.58 -6.67 7.25
CA ALA A 272 -12.67 -7.61 6.13
C ALA A 272 -11.36 -7.81 5.36
N ARG A 273 -10.21 -7.40 5.92
CA ARG A 273 -8.88 -7.78 5.40
C ARG A 273 -8.35 -9.02 6.11
N PRO A 274 -7.62 -9.89 5.39
CA PRO A 274 -6.97 -11.02 6.01
C PRO A 274 -5.72 -10.55 6.78
N ILE A 275 -5.44 -11.21 7.90
CA ILE A 275 -4.40 -10.81 8.85
C ILE A 275 -3.00 -10.78 8.23
N GLU A 276 -2.71 -11.65 7.26
CA GLU A 276 -1.43 -11.67 6.54
C GLU A 276 -1.16 -10.42 5.69
N GLU A 277 -2.21 -9.67 5.34
CA GLU A 277 -2.12 -8.45 4.54
C GLU A 277 -2.07 -7.19 5.40
N ALA A 278 -2.62 -7.30 6.61
CA ALA A 278 -2.87 -6.19 7.50
C ALA A 278 -1.61 -5.40 7.90
N PRO A 279 -0.43 -6.02 8.15
CA PRO A 279 0.77 -5.27 8.50
C PRO A 279 1.18 -4.24 7.45
N GLN A 280 1.18 -4.59 6.16
CA GLN A 280 1.57 -3.66 5.11
C GLN A 280 0.48 -2.62 4.84
N ILE A 281 -0.80 -2.98 4.98
CA ILE A 281 -1.90 -2.01 4.91
C ILE A 281 -1.74 -0.97 6.02
N ALA A 282 -1.57 -1.41 7.28
CA ALA A 282 -1.35 -0.55 8.43
C ALA A 282 -0.11 0.34 8.26
N ALA A 283 1.02 -0.24 7.84
CA ALA A 283 2.24 0.49 7.55
C ALA A 283 2.06 1.57 6.48
N THR A 284 1.10 1.39 5.56
CA THR A 284 0.80 2.34 4.49
C THR A 284 -0.14 3.45 4.96
N ILE A 285 -1.31 3.10 5.49
CA ILE A 285 -2.39 4.08 5.71
C ILE A 285 -2.09 5.00 6.90
N TYR A 286 -1.38 4.51 7.92
CA TYR A 286 -1.02 5.30 9.10
C TYR A 286 0.25 6.16 8.93
N GLY A 287 0.80 6.23 7.70
CA GLY A 287 1.79 7.25 7.34
C GLY A 287 3.03 7.24 8.22
N ARG A 288 3.24 8.34 8.96
CA ARG A 288 4.44 8.59 9.79
C ARG A 288 4.46 7.77 11.07
N TYR A 289 3.31 7.22 11.44
CA TYR A 289 3.14 6.28 12.54
C TYR A 289 3.03 4.83 12.05
N GLY A 290 3.22 4.58 10.75
CA GLY A 290 2.99 3.28 10.13
C GLY A 290 3.85 2.15 10.71
N ILE A 291 5.07 2.43 11.16
CA ILE A 291 5.94 1.42 11.79
C ILE A 291 5.36 0.98 13.13
N SER A 292 5.04 1.93 14.00
CA SER A 292 4.43 1.63 15.30
C SER A 292 3.14 0.84 15.16
N VAL A 293 2.23 1.28 14.28
CA VAL A 293 0.94 0.61 14.10
C VAL A 293 1.13 -0.80 13.54
N ALA A 294 1.99 -0.99 12.53
CA ALA A 294 2.22 -2.30 11.94
C ALA A 294 2.91 -3.26 12.92
N LEU A 295 3.88 -2.80 13.70
CA LEU A 295 4.56 -3.62 14.70
C LEU A 295 3.64 -3.96 15.88
N ASN A 296 2.85 -3.00 16.37
CA ASN A 296 1.86 -3.27 17.41
C ASN A 296 0.81 -4.27 16.92
N LEU A 297 0.39 -4.21 15.64
CA LEU A 297 -0.51 -5.21 15.04
C LEU A 297 0.12 -6.60 15.07
N ILE A 298 1.36 -6.71 14.56
CA ILE A 298 2.08 -7.99 14.49
C ILE A 298 2.27 -8.57 15.89
N GLU A 299 2.80 -7.79 16.82
CA GLU A 299 3.13 -8.22 18.17
C GLU A 299 1.87 -8.56 18.99
N ALA A 300 0.76 -7.85 18.79
CA ALA A 300 -0.53 -8.19 19.39
C ALA A 300 -0.99 -9.59 18.95
N TYR A 301 -0.96 -9.87 17.64
CA TYR A 301 -1.36 -11.17 17.11
C TYR A 301 -0.41 -12.28 17.58
N GLU A 302 0.90 -12.06 17.50
CA GLU A 302 1.91 -13.03 17.96
C GLU A 302 1.77 -13.38 19.44
N ALA A 303 1.50 -12.39 20.29
CA ALA A 303 1.26 -12.62 21.71
C ALA A 303 -0.01 -13.44 21.96
N ALA A 304 -1.07 -13.20 21.18
CA ALA A 304 -2.33 -13.92 21.30
C ALA A 304 -2.25 -15.38 20.81
N THR A 305 -1.48 -15.64 19.75
CA THR A 305 -1.31 -16.99 19.17
C THR A 305 -0.08 -17.73 19.70
N GLY A 306 0.72 -17.11 20.57
CA GLY A 306 1.92 -17.73 21.14
C GLY A 306 3.05 -17.99 20.13
N ILE A 307 3.17 -17.16 19.09
CA ILE A 307 4.28 -17.26 18.12
C ILE A 307 5.57 -16.87 18.84
N ASP A 308 6.54 -17.78 18.87
CA ASP A 308 7.87 -17.48 19.39
C ASP A 308 8.67 -16.63 18.39
N VAL A 309 9.29 -15.57 18.88
CA VAL A 309 10.02 -14.59 18.06
C VAL A 309 11.44 -14.49 18.59
N ALA A 310 12.40 -14.78 17.72
CA ALA A 310 13.82 -14.74 18.04
C ALA A 310 14.27 -13.34 18.48
N ASP A 311 15.27 -13.28 19.37
CA ASP A 311 15.80 -12.03 19.90
C ASP A 311 16.32 -11.10 18.78
N GLU A 312 16.89 -11.67 17.72
CA GLU A 312 17.32 -10.87 16.57
C GLU A 312 16.15 -10.18 15.86
N ALA A 313 15.03 -10.88 15.66
CA ALA A 313 13.84 -10.28 15.06
C ALA A 313 13.30 -9.13 15.94
N LYS A 314 13.29 -9.31 17.28
CA LYS A 314 12.92 -8.26 18.23
C LYS A 314 13.87 -7.06 18.15
N ASN A 315 15.18 -7.28 18.08
CA ASN A 315 16.19 -6.23 17.94
C ASN A 315 16.04 -5.40 16.65
N LEU A 316 15.74 -6.08 15.53
CA LEU A 316 15.49 -5.42 14.25
C LEU A 316 14.19 -4.61 14.28
N ARG A 317 13.14 -5.11 14.93
CA ARG A 317 11.88 -4.37 15.15
C ARG A 317 12.07 -3.15 16.04
N GLU A 318 12.85 -3.26 17.11
CA GLU A 318 13.21 -2.08 17.93
C GLU A 318 14.02 -1.05 17.12
N SER A 319 14.91 -1.51 16.23
CA SER A 319 15.63 -0.62 15.31
C SER A 319 14.71 0.10 14.32
N LEU A 320 13.58 -0.50 13.95
CA LEU A 320 12.52 0.15 13.18
C LEU A 320 11.75 1.17 14.03
N ARG A 321 11.40 0.84 15.29
CA ARG A 321 10.75 1.80 16.21
C ARG A 321 11.62 3.04 16.45
N GLU A 322 12.91 2.86 16.65
CA GLU A 322 13.87 3.97 16.73
C GLU A 322 13.89 4.78 15.43
N SER A 323 13.89 4.12 14.27
CA SER A 323 13.78 4.82 12.98
C SER A 323 12.49 5.62 12.87
N GLN A 324 11.38 5.20 13.48
CA GLN A 324 10.16 6.01 13.51
C GLN A 324 10.32 7.27 14.38
N ARG A 325 10.95 7.17 15.56
CA ARG A 325 11.24 8.36 16.40
C ARG A 325 12.05 9.38 15.60
N LEU A 326 13.11 8.92 14.95
CA LEU A 326 13.98 9.76 14.13
C LEU A 326 13.26 10.32 12.90
N LEU A 327 12.33 9.56 12.30
CA LEU A 327 11.49 10.04 11.20
C LEU A 327 10.63 11.22 11.65
N LEU A 328 9.94 11.09 12.79
CA LEU A 328 9.09 12.16 13.31
C LEU A 328 9.91 13.40 13.66
N ASP A 329 11.06 13.23 14.31
CA ASP A 329 11.98 14.32 14.65
C ASP A 329 12.51 15.04 13.39
N ALA A 330 12.92 14.28 12.37
CA ALA A 330 13.37 14.84 11.10
C ALA A 330 12.26 15.60 10.36
N LEU A 331 11.01 15.10 10.41
CA LEU A 331 9.86 15.79 9.82
C LEU A 331 9.51 17.07 10.57
N GLU A 332 9.51 17.03 11.91
CA GLU A 332 9.23 18.19 12.75
C GLU A 332 10.26 19.31 12.55
N LYS A 333 11.55 18.95 12.48
CA LYS A 333 12.65 19.90 12.26
C LYS A 333 12.87 20.26 10.80
N VAL A 334 12.20 19.58 9.87
CA VAL A 334 12.42 19.69 8.43
C VAL A 334 13.91 19.43 8.08
N ASP A 335 14.51 18.42 8.72
CA ASP A 335 15.89 18.01 8.48
C ASP A 335 15.93 16.99 7.33
N ILE A 336 16.24 17.48 6.14
CA ILE A 336 16.24 16.69 4.90
C ILE A 336 17.33 15.61 4.90
N GLU A 337 18.49 15.91 5.51
CA GLU A 337 19.61 14.96 5.56
C GLU A 337 19.26 13.82 6.51
N ALA A 338 18.78 14.15 7.72
CA ALA A 338 18.30 13.15 8.67
C ALA A 338 17.13 12.32 8.09
N LEU A 339 16.19 12.97 7.38
CA LEU A 339 15.08 12.28 6.73
C LEU A 339 15.58 11.24 5.71
N ALA A 340 16.56 11.59 4.87
CA ALA A 340 17.11 10.68 3.87
C ALA A 340 17.82 9.47 4.53
N GLU A 341 18.60 9.70 5.58
CA GLU A 341 19.28 8.65 6.35
C GLU A 341 18.30 7.69 7.02
N VAL A 342 17.26 8.23 7.67
CA VAL A 342 16.23 7.45 8.34
C VAL A 342 15.44 6.61 7.34
N LEU A 343 15.04 7.18 6.19
CA LEU A 343 14.35 6.42 5.14
C LEU A 343 15.22 5.29 4.58
N ALA A 344 16.52 5.52 4.41
CA ALA A 344 17.45 4.46 4.00
C ALA A 344 17.50 3.32 5.01
N LYS A 345 17.54 3.63 6.31
CA LYS A 345 17.52 2.63 7.39
C LYS A 345 16.21 1.86 7.45
N ILE A 346 15.07 2.54 7.28
CA ILE A 346 13.74 1.89 7.20
C ILE A 346 13.70 0.91 6.03
N ARG A 347 14.20 1.32 4.86
CA ARG A 347 14.25 0.47 3.65
C ARG A 347 15.20 -0.71 3.80
N GLU A 348 16.32 -0.55 4.51
CA GLU A 348 17.24 -1.66 4.77
C GLU A 348 16.58 -2.77 5.60
N ILE A 349 15.89 -2.40 6.69
CA ILE A 349 15.34 -3.37 7.64
C ILE A 349 13.95 -3.83 7.19
N GLY A 350 13.05 -2.88 6.92
CA GLY A 350 11.68 -3.12 6.49
C GLY A 350 11.54 -3.52 5.02
N GLY A 351 12.61 -3.42 4.24
CA GLY A 351 12.65 -3.70 2.80
C GLY A 351 12.18 -2.53 1.94
N ASN A 352 11.11 -1.87 2.36
CA ASN A 352 10.60 -0.65 1.74
C ASN A 352 9.81 0.19 2.74
N ASP A 353 9.30 1.34 2.30
CA ASP A 353 8.59 2.27 3.16
C ASP A 353 7.30 1.63 3.74
N VAL A 354 6.74 0.59 3.11
CA VAL A 354 5.54 -0.14 3.56
C VAL A 354 5.86 -1.46 4.25
N LEU A 355 7.11 -1.67 4.67
CA LEU A 355 7.56 -2.80 5.49
C LEU A 355 7.32 -4.18 4.86
N SER A 356 7.55 -4.33 3.56
CA SER A 356 7.31 -5.61 2.85
C SER A 356 8.16 -6.78 3.37
N ASN A 357 9.30 -6.50 4.01
CA ASN A 357 10.15 -7.55 4.60
C ASN A 357 9.70 -7.99 6.00
N VAL A 358 8.91 -7.18 6.71
CA VAL A 358 8.45 -7.46 8.07
C VAL A 358 7.19 -8.32 8.01
N TYR A 359 7.13 -9.34 8.86
CA TYR A 359 5.98 -10.24 8.95
C TYR A 359 5.89 -10.87 10.35
N PHE A 360 4.83 -11.67 10.56
CA PHE A 360 4.68 -12.49 11.76
C PHE A 360 5.84 -13.49 11.89
N GLY A 361 6.36 -13.64 13.09
CA GLY A 361 7.50 -14.50 13.44
C GLY A 361 8.88 -13.94 13.06
N GLY A 362 9.00 -12.96 12.14
CA GLY A 362 10.30 -12.47 11.72
C GLY A 362 10.32 -11.71 10.40
N PHE A 363 11.33 -12.00 9.57
CA PHE A 363 11.58 -11.30 8.30
C PHE A 363 11.59 -12.26 7.09
N LYS A 364 11.10 -11.79 5.95
CA LYS A 364 10.91 -12.63 4.75
C LYS A 364 12.18 -12.81 3.92
N THR A 365 13.15 -11.92 4.08
CA THR A 365 14.48 -11.96 3.44
C THR A 365 15.56 -11.46 4.40
N PRO A 366 16.85 -11.81 4.17
CA PRO A 366 17.94 -11.37 5.02
C PRO A 366 18.00 -9.84 5.17
N VAL A 367 18.26 -9.39 6.40
CA VAL A 367 18.52 -7.98 6.73
C VAL A 367 20.02 -7.79 6.90
N LYS A 368 20.59 -6.79 6.22
CA LYS A 368 22.04 -6.57 6.16
C LYS A 368 22.66 -6.28 7.55
N SER A 369 21.96 -5.53 8.39
CA SER A 369 22.37 -5.19 9.76
C SER A 369 22.17 -6.32 10.77
N ALA A 370 21.62 -7.48 10.39
CA ALA A 370 21.41 -8.60 11.29
C ALA A 370 22.75 -9.21 11.75
N LYS A 371 22.82 -9.60 13.03
CA LYS A 371 24.03 -10.13 13.68
C LYS A 371 24.12 -11.66 13.66
N VAL A 372 23.04 -12.34 13.31
CA VAL A 372 22.96 -13.81 13.21
C VAL A 372 22.51 -14.25 11.82
N GLY A 373 22.63 -15.54 11.53
CA GLY A 373 22.18 -16.10 10.25
C GLY A 373 20.67 -15.93 10.02
N PHE A 374 20.27 -15.77 8.75
CA PHE A 374 18.88 -15.51 8.38
C PHE A 374 17.90 -16.57 8.90
N ASP A 375 18.29 -17.84 8.90
CA ASP A 375 17.44 -18.94 9.37
C ASP A 375 16.95 -18.76 10.83
N THR A 376 17.66 -17.99 11.65
CA THR A 376 17.29 -17.72 13.05
C THR A 376 16.14 -16.72 13.20
N TYR A 377 15.98 -15.78 12.26
CA TYR A 377 14.95 -14.71 12.33
C TYR A 377 14.04 -14.69 11.09
N LYS A 378 14.11 -15.75 10.28
CA LYS A 378 13.25 -15.98 9.14
C LYS A 378 11.82 -16.22 9.64
N VAL A 379 10.85 -15.73 8.86
CA VAL A 379 9.43 -16.04 9.10
C VAL A 379 9.18 -17.55 9.22
N GLY A 380 8.49 -17.93 10.28
CA GLY A 380 7.92 -19.28 10.44
C GLY A 380 6.63 -19.44 9.64
N ARG A 381 6.02 -20.63 9.75
CA ARG A 381 4.66 -20.84 9.27
C ARG A 381 3.69 -20.06 10.17
N LEU A 382 2.81 -19.27 9.56
CA LEU A 382 1.74 -18.59 10.27
C LEU A 382 0.50 -19.48 10.28
N GLU A 383 0.10 -19.94 11.47
CA GLU A 383 -1.20 -20.58 11.65
C GLU A 383 -2.27 -19.51 11.89
N ILE A 384 -3.38 -19.65 11.19
CA ILE A 384 -4.46 -18.67 11.19
C ILE A 384 -5.45 -19.03 12.28
N GLU A 385 -5.69 -18.09 13.20
CA GLU A 385 -6.52 -18.28 14.37
C GLU A 385 -7.47 -17.10 14.58
N ALA A 386 -8.61 -17.38 15.22
CA ALA A 386 -9.49 -16.35 15.73
C ALA A 386 -8.90 -15.80 17.03
N VAL A 387 -8.56 -14.52 17.04
CA VAL A 387 -7.98 -13.85 18.22
C VAL A 387 -8.69 -12.54 18.52
N GLU A 388 -8.68 -12.16 19.78
CA GLU A 388 -8.89 -10.79 20.22
C GLU A 388 -7.60 -10.33 20.88
N ALA A 389 -6.97 -9.31 20.31
CA ALA A 389 -5.63 -8.90 20.71
C ALA A 389 -5.47 -7.39 20.67
N GLY A 390 -4.53 -6.88 21.45
CA GLY A 390 -4.11 -5.49 21.39
C GLY A 390 -2.70 -5.30 21.93
N ALA A 391 -2.02 -4.29 21.41
CA ALA A 391 -0.70 -3.87 21.85
C ALA A 391 -0.58 -2.35 21.74
N GLU A 392 0.37 -1.80 22.47
CA GLU A 392 0.64 -0.37 22.44
C GLU A 392 2.12 -0.06 22.64
N ASP A 393 2.52 1.08 22.14
CA ASP A 393 3.81 1.71 22.40
C ASP A 393 3.60 3.22 22.67
N GLU A 394 4.66 4.00 22.54
CA GLU A 394 4.63 5.45 22.72
C GLU A 394 3.78 6.20 21.66
N PHE A 395 3.58 5.60 20.47
CA PHE A 395 2.97 6.29 19.31
C PHE A 395 1.59 5.77 18.94
N SER A 396 1.27 4.53 19.25
CA SER A 396 -0.04 3.97 18.92
C SER A 396 -0.50 2.91 19.91
N LYS A 397 -1.81 2.74 19.95
CA LYS A 397 -2.50 1.61 20.59
C LYS A 397 -3.41 0.97 19.57
N VAL A 398 -3.23 -0.32 19.32
CA VAL A 398 -4.02 -1.08 18.36
C VAL A 398 -4.83 -2.16 19.07
N ARG A 399 -6.02 -2.44 18.54
CA ARG A 399 -6.81 -3.62 18.89
C ARG A 399 -7.38 -4.22 17.61
N LEU A 400 -7.37 -5.54 17.55
CA LEU A 400 -7.94 -6.31 16.45
C LEU A 400 -8.72 -7.51 16.97
N VAL A 401 -9.75 -7.89 16.22
CA VAL A 401 -10.45 -9.17 16.37
C VAL A 401 -10.43 -9.89 15.02
N THR A 402 -9.95 -11.12 14.96
CA THR A 402 -9.99 -11.98 13.76
C THR A 402 -10.96 -13.15 13.94
N ASP A 403 -11.49 -13.65 12.82
CA ASP A 403 -12.22 -14.92 12.82
C ASP A 403 -11.31 -16.12 12.52
N GLU A 404 -11.91 -17.31 12.38
CA GLU A 404 -11.20 -18.57 12.10
C GLU A 404 -10.49 -18.59 10.73
N GLN A 405 -10.80 -17.66 9.83
CA GLN A 405 -10.10 -17.48 8.57
C GLN A 405 -9.05 -16.36 8.65
N GLY A 406 -8.81 -15.79 9.83
CA GLY A 406 -7.88 -14.68 10.03
C GLY A 406 -8.38 -13.40 9.40
N VAL A 407 -9.68 -13.28 9.12
CA VAL A 407 -10.27 -12.06 8.59
C VAL A 407 -10.56 -11.12 9.75
N ILE A 408 -10.08 -9.88 9.66
CA ILE A 408 -10.29 -8.85 10.66
C ILE A 408 -11.77 -8.46 10.70
N ARG A 409 -12.41 -8.69 11.84
CA ARG A 409 -13.81 -8.35 12.12
C ARG A 409 -13.94 -7.02 12.85
N GLU A 410 -13.00 -6.72 13.74
CA GLU A 410 -12.92 -5.42 14.42
C GLU A 410 -11.49 -4.89 14.35
N TRP A 411 -11.37 -3.57 14.18
CA TRP A 411 -10.10 -2.87 14.17
C TRP A 411 -10.27 -1.52 14.85
N SER A 412 -9.35 -1.16 15.73
CA SER A 412 -9.22 0.19 16.25
C SER A 412 -7.75 0.56 16.40
N CYS A 413 -7.41 1.80 16.09
CA CYS A 413 -6.09 2.36 16.31
C CYS A 413 -6.23 3.75 16.90
N GLU A 414 -5.62 3.98 18.06
CA GLU A 414 -5.47 5.29 18.67
C GLU A 414 -4.03 5.76 18.45
N LEU A 415 -3.84 6.89 17.76
CA LEU A 415 -2.53 7.51 17.60
C LEU A 415 -2.27 8.44 18.79
N ARG A 416 -1.09 8.30 19.39
CA ARG A 416 -0.61 9.15 20.48
C ARG A 416 0.32 10.19 19.87
N THR A 417 -0.07 11.45 19.97
CA THR A 417 0.85 12.54 19.66
C THR A 417 1.86 12.61 20.81
N ALA A 418 3.11 12.25 20.52
CA ALA A 418 4.23 12.48 21.42
C ALA A 418 4.42 13.98 21.68
#